data_AF-A0A933V3D0-F1
#
_entry.id   AF-A0A933V3D0-F1
#
_cell.length_a   1.000
_cell.length_b   1.000
_cell.length_c   1.000
_cell.angle_alpha   90.00
_cell.angle_beta   90.00
_cell.angle_gamma   90.00
#
_symmetry.space_group_name_H-M   'P 1'
#
loop_
_entity.id
_entity.type
_entity.pdbx_description
1 polymer ?
#
loop_
_entity_poly.entity_id
_entity_poly.type
_entity_poly.pdbx_seq_one_letter_code
_entity_poly.pdbx_strand_id
1 'polypeptide(L)'
;MRLLLFFLFLFIIIFESTLFPVPLTLLCVMTVSILWEEEVEIWAFAGGLILDLFIPRLLGIDSIFFLTVVFLSRRYHNKIHSEQFIFYTIFFLLILAVYSLIFYKNLSPVQLVVFIALSAGFLFFTKQFFPAKSPKKRLSI
;
A
#
# COMPACT_ATOMS: atom_id res chain seq x y z
N MET A 1 -18.59 -7.46 1.51
CA MET A 1 -17.17 -7.27 1.14
C MET A 1 -16.59 -5.96 1.68
N ARG A 2 -17.19 -4.80 1.39
CA ARG A 2 -16.72 -3.48 1.88
C ARG A 2 -16.58 -3.38 3.41
N LEU A 3 -17.55 -3.91 4.17
CA LEU A 3 -17.50 -3.93 5.64
C LEU A 3 -16.32 -4.77 6.18
N LEU A 4 -16.03 -5.91 5.55
CA LEU A 4 -14.92 -6.79 5.96
C LEU A 4 -13.56 -6.12 5.69
N LEU A 5 -13.44 -5.39 4.58
CA LEU A 5 -12.25 -4.60 4.28
C LEU A 5 -12.05 -3.47 5.27
N PHE A 6 -13.12 -2.77 5.67
CA PHE A 6 -13.05 -1.75 6.70
C PHE A 6 -12.50 -2.32 8.02
N PHE A 7 -13.02 -3.45 8.49
CA PHE A 7 -12.52 -4.09 9.71
C PHE A 7 -11.07 -4.59 9.56
N LEU A 8 -10.71 -5.13 8.40
CA LEU A 8 -9.33 -5.53 8.10
C LEU A 8 -8.38 -4.33 8.13
N PHE A 9 -8.78 -3.20 7.55
CA PHE A 9 -8.01 -1.97 7.53
C PHE A 9 -7.82 -1.39 8.94
N LEU A 10 -8.89 -1.38 9.74
CA LEU A 10 -8.85 -0.94 11.14
C LEU A 10 -7.96 -1.85 11.98
N PHE A 11 -8.04 -3.17 11.79
CA PHE A 11 -7.16 -4.14 12.44
C PHE A 11 -5.69 -3.91 12.08
N ILE A 12 -5.38 -3.66 10.80
CA ILE A 12 -4.02 -3.36 10.35
C ILE A 12 -3.49 -2.08 10.99
N ILE A 13 -4.31 -1.02 11.09
CA ILE A 13 -3.91 0.23 11.74
C ILE A 13 -3.60 0.00 13.22
N ILE A 14 -4.48 -0.72 13.95
CA ILE A 14 -4.24 -1.05 15.35
C ILE A 14 -2.95 -1.86 15.50
N PHE A 15 -2.75 -2.85 14.64
CA PHE A 15 -1.56 -3.70 14.63
C PHE A 15 -0.29 -2.88 14.34
N GLU A 16 -0.31 -1.98 13.36
CA GLU A 16 0.80 -1.06 13.07
C GLU A 16 1.07 -0.10 14.22
N SER A 17 0.04 0.41 14.89
CA SER A 17 0.20 1.34 16.02
C SER A 17 0.79 0.66 17.27
N THR A 18 0.69 -0.67 17.37
CA THR A 18 1.11 -1.44 18.55
C THR A 18 2.42 -2.20 18.34
N LEU A 19 2.74 -2.55 17.11
CA LEU A 19 3.93 -3.32 16.79
C LEU A 19 5.06 -2.45 16.26
N PHE A 20 6.20 -3.12 16.03
CA PHE A 20 7.40 -2.57 15.42
C PHE A 20 7.08 -1.61 14.25
N PRO A 21 7.87 -0.53 14.04
CA PRO A 21 7.64 0.49 13.02
C PRO A 21 7.69 -0.08 11.59
N VAL A 22 6.60 -0.72 11.19
CA VAL A 22 6.42 -1.39 9.91
C VAL A 22 5.16 -0.79 9.29
N PRO A 23 5.27 -0.13 8.13
CA PRO A 23 4.16 0.56 7.50
C PRO A 23 3.17 -0.39 6.80
N LEU A 24 2.44 -1.17 7.60
CA LEU A 24 1.50 -2.19 7.13
C LEU A 24 0.26 -1.58 6.47
N THR A 25 -0.20 -0.44 6.96
CA THR A 25 -1.33 0.31 6.40
C THR A 25 -0.99 0.76 4.98
N LEU A 26 0.24 1.26 4.77
CA LEU A 26 0.74 1.62 3.44
C LEU A 26 0.83 0.41 2.51
N LEU A 27 1.34 -0.73 2.99
CA LEU A 27 1.38 -1.99 2.25
C LEU A 27 -0.02 -2.44 1.81
N CYS A 28 -1.02 -2.27 2.67
CA CYS A 28 -2.42 -2.55 2.35
C CYS A 28 -2.93 -1.60 1.28
N VAL A 29 -2.70 -0.29 1.41
CA VAL A 29 -3.11 0.72 0.41
C VAL A 29 -2.51 0.43 -0.95
N MET A 30 -1.19 0.16 -1.02
CA MET A 30 -0.51 -0.17 -2.28
C MET A 30 -1.04 -1.47 -2.91
N THR A 31 -1.41 -2.44 -2.08
CA THR A 31 -1.98 -3.69 -2.56
C THR A 31 -3.37 -3.49 -3.14
N VAL A 32 -4.22 -2.78 -2.40
CA VAL A 32 -5.59 -2.45 -2.83
C VAL A 32 -5.54 -1.57 -4.08
N SER A 33 -4.56 -0.67 -4.22
CA SER A 33 -4.41 0.17 -5.41
C SER A 33 -4.06 -0.58 -6.69
N ILE A 34 -3.47 -1.77 -6.58
CA ILE A 34 -3.20 -2.65 -7.73
C ILE A 34 -4.43 -3.49 -8.05
N LEU A 35 -5.15 -3.97 -7.03
CA LEU A 35 -6.25 -4.92 -7.20
C LEU A 35 -7.59 -4.26 -7.54
N TRP A 36 -7.83 -3.07 -7.01
CA TRP A 36 -9.07 -2.32 -7.19
C TRP A 36 -8.73 -0.97 -7.79
N GLU A 37 -9.31 -0.67 -8.94
CA GLU A 37 -9.13 0.66 -9.54
C GLU A 37 -10.12 1.68 -8.93
N GLU A 38 -11.26 1.22 -8.41
CA GLU A 38 -12.34 2.08 -7.94
C GLU A 38 -12.25 2.37 -6.43
N GLU A 39 -12.54 3.61 -6.04
CA GLU A 39 -12.65 4.09 -4.64
C GLU A 39 -11.36 4.03 -3.78
N VAL A 40 -10.21 3.61 -4.32
CA VAL A 40 -8.96 3.47 -3.54
C VAL A 40 -8.47 4.78 -2.94
N GLU A 41 -8.71 5.92 -3.59
CA GLU A 41 -8.34 7.22 -3.03
C GLU A 41 -9.06 7.51 -1.72
N ILE A 42 -10.33 7.09 -1.61
CA ILE A 42 -11.12 7.28 -0.40
C ILE A 42 -10.54 6.43 0.73
N TRP A 43 -10.18 5.18 0.44
CA TRP A 43 -9.55 4.28 1.43
C TRP A 43 -8.16 4.77 1.84
N ALA A 44 -7.35 5.26 0.90
CA ALA A 44 -6.05 5.83 1.17
C ALA A 44 -6.14 7.10 2.03
N PHE A 45 -7.08 7.99 1.71
CA PHE A 45 -7.32 9.22 2.48
C PHE A 45 -7.85 8.91 3.89
N ALA A 46 -8.93 8.14 3.99
CA ALA A 46 -9.50 7.78 5.29
C ALA A 46 -8.50 6.98 6.15
N GLY A 47 -7.76 6.06 5.52
CA GLY A 47 -6.74 5.27 6.17
C GLY A 47 -5.61 6.10 6.76
N GLY A 48 -5.12 7.10 6.01
CA GLY A 48 -4.11 8.03 6.51
C GLY A 48 -4.63 8.86 7.68
N LEU A 49 -5.85 9.40 7.59
CA LEU A 49 -6.44 10.18 8.68
C LEU A 49 -6.61 9.35 9.95
N ILE A 50 -7.08 8.11 9.82
CA ILE A 50 -7.23 7.22 10.97
C ILE A 50 -5.84 6.89 11.54
N LEU A 51 -4.84 6.60 10.70
CA LEU A 51 -3.48 6.32 11.16
C LEU A 51 -2.88 7.50 11.94
N ASP A 52 -3.04 8.73 11.43
CA ASP A 52 -2.60 9.96 12.10
C ASP A 52 -3.27 10.18 13.48
N LEU A 53 -4.47 9.63 13.69
CA LEU A 53 -5.16 9.66 15.00
C LEU A 53 -4.59 8.63 15.99
N PHE A 54 -4.16 7.46 15.50
CA PHE A 54 -3.59 6.39 16.34
C PHE A 54 -2.10 6.59 16.61
N ILE A 55 -1.36 7.15 15.66
CA ILE A 55 0.05 7.47 15.77
C ILE A 55 0.15 8.99 15.79
N PRO A 56 0.47 9.63 16.93
CA PRO A 56 0.39 11.08 17.09
C PRO A 56 1.36 11.80 16.14
N ARG A 57 0.86 12.16 14.96
CA ARG A 57 1.55 12.84 13.87
C ARG A 57 0.74 14.06 13.44
N LEU A 58 1.28 14.84 12.50
CA LEU A 58 0.54 15.95 11.92
C LEU A 58 -0.67 15.40 11.15
N LEU A 59 -1.87 15.75 11.59
CA LEU A 59 -3.10 15.24 11.01
C LEU A 59 -3.17 15.54 9.50
N GLY A 60 -3.37 14.48 8.70
CA GLY A 60 -3.46 14.54 7.24
C GLY A 60 -2.15 14.22 6.52
N ILE A 61 -1.00 14.11 7.21
CA ILE A 61 0.28 13.86 6.53
C ILE A 61 0.35 12.46 5.93
N ASP A 62 -0.11 11.43 6.65
CA ASP A 62 -0.14 10.06 6.14
C ASP A 62 -1.15 9.95 4.98
N SER A 63 -2.23 10.73 5.04
CA SER A 63 -3.23 10.80 3.96
C SER A 63 -2.65 11.34 2.65
N ILE A 64 -1.90 12.44 2.73
CA ILE A 64 -1.24 13.04 1.56
C ILE A 64 -0.20 12.06 0.98
N PHE A 65 0.57 11.39 1.85
CA PHE A 65 1.54 10.40 1.41
C PHE A 65 0.85 9.23 0.71
N PHE A 66 -0.20 8.66 1.31
CA PHE A 66 -0.93 7.52 0.73
C PHE A 66 -1.58 7.87 -0.61
N LEU A 67 -2.20 9.05 -0.73
CA LEU A 67 -2.75 9.53 -2.00
C LEU A 67 -1.68 9.70 -3.08
N THR A 68 -0.50 10.21 -2.70
CA THR A 68 0.65 10.33 -3.62
C THR A 68 1.09 8.96 -4.13
N VAL A 69 1.15 7.97 -3.24
CA VAL A 69 1.50 6.59 -3.61
C VAL A 69 0.46 5.97 -4.52
N VAL A 70 -0.84 6.15 -4.25
CA VAL A 70 -1.92 5.67 -5.14
C VAL A 70 -1.82 6.33 -6.51
N PHE A 71 -1.57 7.64 -6.56
CA PHE A 71 -1.37 8.38 -7.80
C PHE A 71 -0.18 7.82 -8.61
N LEU A 72 0.97 7.62 -7.96
CA LEU A 72 2.14 7.02 -8.60
C LEU A 72 1.84 5.60 -9.10
N SER A 73 1.26 4.76 -8.25
CA SER A 73 0.89 3.38 -8.58
C SER A 73 0.05 3.34 -9.86
N ARG A 74 -1.01 4.15 -9.95
CA ARG A 74 -1.85 4.24 -11.16
C ARG A 74 -1.13 4.81 -12.37
N ARG A 75 -0.32 5.86 -12.19
CA ARG A 75 0.43 6.50 -13.28
C ARG A 75 1.39 5.51 -13.95
N TYR A 76 2.00 4.64 -13.15
CA TYR A 76 2.93 3.62 -13.62
C TYR A 76 2.26 2.28 -13.96
N HIS A 77 1.04 2.02 -13.48
CA HIS A 77 0.29 0.79 -13.78
C HIS A 77 0.18 0.54 -15.29
N ASN A 78 -0.13 1.57 -16.08
CA ASN A 78 -0.21 1.45 -17.54
C ASN A 78 1.14 1.23 -18.23
N LYS A 79 2.25 1.55 -17.56
CA LYS A 79 3.62 1.34 -18.08
C LYS A 79 4.18 -0.02 -17.69
N ILE A 80 3.69 -0.59 -16.60
CA ILE A 80 4.15 -1.86 -16.05
C ILE A 80 3.18 -2.93 -16.52
N HIS A 81 3.63 -3.84 -17.39
CA HIS A 81 2.82 -5.02 -17.67
C HIS A 81 2.58 -5.75 -16.34
N SER A 82 1.31 -6.09 -16.07
CA SER A 82 0.82 -6.61 -14.78
C SER A 82 1.49 -7.92 -14.31
N GLU A 83 2.46 -8.45 -15.07
CA GLU A 83 3.17 -9.71 -14.84
C GLU A 83 4.56 -9.52 -14.21
N GLN A 84 5.09 -8.29 -14.12
CA GLN A 84 6.43 -8.06 -13.60
C GLN A 84 6.44 -8.00 -12.05
N PHE A 85 6.31 -9.18 -11.42
CA PHE A 85 6.38 -9.37 -9.96
C PHE A 85 7.58 -8.67 -9.30
N ILE A 86 8.76 -8.78 -9.95
CA ILE A 86 10.01 -8.18 -9.48
C ILE A 86 9.89 -6.64 -9.42
N PHE A 87 9.29 -6.03 -10.44
CA PHE A 87 9.11 -4.58 -10.49
C PHE A 87 8.24 -4.09 -9.33
N TYR A 88 7.09 -4.72 -9.11
CA TYR A 88 6.19 -4.34 -8.01
C TYR A 88 6.85 -4.53 -6.64
N THR A 89 7.66 -5.58 -6.49
CA THR A 89 8.42 -5.83 -5.25
C THR A 89 9.41 -4.69 -4.99
N ILE A 90 10.16 -4.27 -6.02
CA ILE A 90 11.11 -3.15 -5.92
C ILE A 90 10.37 -1.84 -5.64
N PHE A 91 9.25 -1.59 -6.32
CA PHE A 91 8.43 -0.40 -6.12
C PHE A 91 7.91 -0.31 -4.68
N PHE A 92 7.35 -1.41 -4.15
CA PHE A 92 6.87 -1.47 -2.76
C PHE A 92 8.02 -1.24 -1.80
N LEU A 93 9.15 -1.91 -2.01
CA LEU A 93 10.33 -1.73 -1.17
C LEU A 93 10.79 -0.27 -1.10
N LEU A 94 10.87 0.42 -2.23
CA LEU A 94 11.26 1.82 -2.29
C LEU A 94 10.28 2.71 -1.51
N ILE A 95 8.98 2.50 -1.71
CA ILE A 95 7.94 3.28 -1.03
C ILE A 95 7.98 3.05 0.49
N LEU A 96 8.11 1.78 0.94
CA LEU A 96 8.21 1.43 2.36
C LEU A 96 9.47 2.00 3.00
N ALA A 97 10.61 1.93 2.30
CA ALA A 97 11.87 2.51 2.77
C ALA A 97 11.78 4.03 2.91
N VAL A 98 11.23 4.73 1.91
CA VAL A 98 11.01 6.18 1.95
C VAL A 98 10.09 6.57 3.11
N TYR A 99 8.97 5.86 3.28
CA TYR A 99 8.05 6.11 4.39
C TYR A 99 8.73 5.90 5.74
N SER A 100 9.50 4.81 5.89
CA SER A 100 10.22 4.52 7.13
C SER A 100 11.27 5.58 7.48
N LEU A 101 11.99 6.09 6.47
CA LEU A 101 12.96 7.16 6.67
C LEU A 101 12.30 8.48 7.09
N ILE A 102 11.17 8.84 6.48
CA ILE A 102 10.48 10.11 6.76
C ILE A 102 9.82 10.08 8.14
N PHE A 103 9.06 9.03 8.42
CA PHE A 103 8.16 9.00 9.57
C PHE A 103 8.71 8.26 10.77
N TYR A 104 9.34 7.11 10.54
CA TYR A 104 9.95 6.32 11.62
C TYR A 104 11.39 6.75 11.91
N LYS A 105 12.00 7.57 11.03
CA LYS A 105 13.40 8.05 11.12
C LYS A 105 14.42 6.94 11.34
N ASN A 106 14.08 5.73 10.90
CA ASN A 106 14.87 4.53 11.10
C ASN A 106 14.74 3.65 9.86
N LEU A 107 15.88 3.10 9.44
CA LEU A 107 15.95 2.12 8.38
C LEU A 107 17.14 1.19 8.66
N SER A 108 16.87 0.10 9.37
CA SER A 108 17.88 -0.92 9.64
C SER A 108 17.94 -1.97 8.52
N PRO A 109 19.08 -2.66 8.33
CA PRO A 109 19.17 -3.77 7.38
C PRO A 109 18.13 -4.87 7.65
N VAL A 110 17.81 -5.12 8.93
CA VAL A 110 16.77 -6.08 9.32
C VAL A 110 15.39 -5.64 8.83
N GLN A 111 15.05 -4.35 8.95
CA GLN A 111 13.79 -3.81 8.44
C GLN A 111 13.69 -3.94 6.92
N LEU A 112 14.79 -3.73 6.18
CA LEU A 112 14.81 -3.93 4.74
C LEU A 112 14.49 -5.37 4.35
N VAL A 113 15.07 -6.35 5.04
CA VAL A 113 14.76 -7.78 4.82
C VAL A 113 13.28 -8.06 5.09
N VAL A 114 12.73 -7.50 6.18
CA VAL A 114 11.29 -7.61 6.50
C VAL A 114 10.43 -6.98 5.40
N PHE A 115 10.80 -5.80 4.88
CA PHE A 115 10.05 -5.14 3.81
C PHE A 115 10.07 -5.94 2.51
N ILE A 116 11.19 -6.57 2.16
CA ILE A 116 11.28 -7.50 1.02
C ILE A 116 10.31 -8.66 1.23
N ALA A 117 10.38 -9.32 2.38
CA ALA A 117 9.55 -10.48 2.70
C ALA A 117 8.05 -10.15 2.68
N LEU A 118 7.66 -9.01 3.28
CA LEU A 118 6.28 -8.55 3.29
C LEU A 118 5.79 -8.16 1.90
N SER A 119 6.59 -7.42 1.12
CA SER A 119 6.22 -7.01 -0.24
C SER A 119 6.02 -8.21 -1.15
N ALA A 120 6.98 -9.15 -1.14
CA ALA A 120 6.89 -10.38 -1.91
C ALA A 120 5.71 -11.26 -1.45
N GLY A 121 5.52 -11.40 -0.14
CA GLY A 121 4.44 -12.18 0.46
C GLY A 121 3.06 -11.63 0.12
N PHE A 122 2.86 -10.32 0.24
CA PHE A 122 1.62 -9.66 -0.15
C PHE A 122 1.34 -9.83 -1.65
N LEU A 123 2.33 -9.57 -2.51
CA LEU A 123 2.16 -9.73 -3.97
C LEU A 123 1.87 -11.18 -4.38
N PHE A 124 2.50 -12.16 -3.70
CA PHE A 124 2.24 -13.58 -3.93
C PHE A 124 0.80 -13.93 -3.52
N PHE A 125 0.38 -13.51 -2.32
CA PHE A 125 -0.99 -13.69 -1.84
C PHE A 125 -2.00 -13.07 -2.81
N THR A 126 -1.76 -11.83 -3.27
CA THR A 126 -2.68 -11.14 -4.16
C THR A 126 -2.81 -11.84 -5.50
N LYS A 127 -1.71 -12.35 -6.06
CA LYS A 127 -1.73 -13.09 -7.33
C LYS A 127 -2.52 -14.41 -7.22
N GLN A 128 -2.42 -15.09 -6.08
CA GLN A 128 -3.08 -16.37 -5.85
C GLN A 128 -4.59 -16.22 -5.63
N PHE A 129 -5.01 -15.22 -4.85
CA PHE A 129 -6.42 -15.06 -4.46
C PHE A 129 -7.21 -14.10 -5.36
N PHE A 130 -6.54 -13.17 -6.04
CA PHE A 130 -7.16 -12.15 -6.88
C PHE A 130 -6.40 -12.01 -8.20
N PRO A 131 -6.52 -12.99 -9.12
CA PRO A 131 -5.89 -12.89 -10.43
C PRO A 131 -6.36 -11.60 -11.12
N ALA A 132 -5.40 -10.77 -11.53
CA ALA A 132 -5.66 -9.46 -12.12
C ALA A 132 -6.69 -9.60 -13.26
N LYS A 133 -7.82 -8.91 -13.15
CA LYS A 133 -8.74 -8.76 -14.28
C LYS A 133 -7.99 -7.95 -15.32
N SER A 134 -7.71 -8.55 -16.48
CA SER A 134 -7.06 -7.87 -17.61
C SER A 134 -7.77 -6.52 -17.84
N PRO A 135 -7.03 -5.40 -17.96
CA PRO A 135 -7.64 -4.10 -18.15
C PRO A 135 -8.55 -4.18 -19.37
N LYS A 136 -9.84 -3.87 -19.19
CA LYS A 136 -10.77 -3.75 -20.32
C LYS A 136 -10.19 -2.72 -21.27
N LYS A 137 -9.58 -3.19 -22.36
CA LYS A 137 -9.11 -2.37 -23.46
C LYS A 137 -10.28 -1.47 -23.85
N ARG A 138 -10.25 -0.19 -23.48
CA ARG A 138 -11.25 0.77 -23.98
C ARG A 138 -11.09 0.74 -25.49
N LEU A 139 -12.07 0.14 -26.17
CA LEU A 139 -12.20 0.28 -27.62
C LEU A 139 -12.36 1.77 -27.87
N SER A 140 -11.31 2.37 -28.42
CA SER A 140 -11.39 3.69 -29.02
C SER A 140 -12.37 3.58 -30.18
N ILE A 141 -13.58 4.13 -29.98
CA ILE A 141 -14.51 4.45 -31.06
C ILE A 141 -14.10 5.83 -31.59
#